data_AF-A0A927AVN9-F1
#
_entry.id   AF-A0A927AVN9-F1
#
_cell.length_a   1.000
_cell.length_b   1.000
_cell.length_c   1.000
_cell.angle_alpha   90.00
_cell.angle_beta   90.00
_cell.angle_gamma   90.00
#
_symmetry.space_group_name_H-M   'P 1'
#
loop_
_entity.id
_entity.type
_entity.pdbx_description
1 polymer ?
#
loop_
_entity_poly.entity_id
_entity_poly.type
_entity_poly.pdbx_seq_one_letter_code
_entity_poly.pdbx_strand_id
1 'polypeptide(L)'
;MVTSRLFITGKMIERMLQIFENMNLSLGDVARASGVAYDTLNQIKIGRVKAMRTDTLGAIIKAYPEINANYILTGIGSSKISTDTPNITDDVRIAYEAIGRVKNALG
;
A
#
# COMPACT_ATOMS: atom_id res chain seq x y z
N MET A 1 26.72 -5.86 4.82
CA MET A 1 25.31 -5.58 4.48
C MET A 1 25.30 -4.93 3.10
N VAL A 2 24.77 -5.59 2.07
CA VAL A 2 24.74 -5.05 0.70
C VAL A 2 23.58 -4.05 0.63
N THR A 3 23.88 -2.75 0.66
CA THR A 3 22.87 -1.71 0.40
C THR A 3 22.47 -1.75 -1.08
N SER A 4 21.41 -2.48 -1.38
CA SER A 4 20.82 -2.53 -2.72
C SER A 4 20.15 -1.20 -3.05
N ARG A 5 20.44 -0.65 -4.23
CA ARG A 5 19.79 0.56 -4.75
C ARG A 5 18.59 0.19 -5.61
N LEU A 6 17.46 0.82 -5.34
CA LEU A 6 16.27 0.75 -6.18
C LEU A 6 16.31 1.90 -7.17
N PHE A 7 16.35 1.59 -8.47
CA PHE A 7 16.11 2.58 -9.51
C PHE A 7 14.66 3.01 -9.44
N ILE A 8 14.41 4.32 -9.36
CA ILE A 8 13.05 4.84 -9.26
C ILE A 8 12.70 5.52 -10.57
N THR A 9 11.50 5.22 -11.07
CA THR A 9 10.92 5.88 -12.24
C THR A 9 9.99 7.01 -11.80
N GLY A 10 9.72 7.97 -12.69
CA GLY A 10 8.73 9.03 -12.43
C GLY A 10 7.36 8.46 -12.01
N LYS A 11 6.91 7.39 -12.68
CA LYS A 11 5.64 6.71 -12.35
C LYS A 11 5.61 6.13 -10.94
N MET A 12 6.73 5.61 -10.44
CA MET A 12 6.80 5.10 -9.06
C MET A 12 6.67 6.25 -8.05
N ILE A 13 7.30 7.39 -8.34
CA ILE A 13 7.21 8.59 -7.50
C ILE A 13 5.77 9.12 -7.49
N GLU A 14 5.15 9.24 -8.66
CA GLU A 14 3.74 9.68 -8.79
C GLU A 14 2.79 8.81 -7.95
N ARG A 15 2.90 7.47 -8.07
CA ARG A 15 2.08 6.54 -7.27
C ARG A 15 2.31 6.69 -5.78
N MET A 16 3.57 6.83 -5.35
CA MET A 16 3.90 7.02 -3.95
C MET A 16 3.30 8.32 -3.40
N LEU A 17 3.40 9.42 -4.15
CA LEU A 17 2.83 10.71 -3.75
C LEU A 17 1.30 10.70 -3.72
N GLN A 18 0.66 10.05 -4.69
CA GLN A 18 -0.80 9.85 -4.68
C GLN A 18 -1.26 9.07 -3.44
N ILE A 19 -0.49 8.07 -3.00
CA ILE A 19 -0.82 7.34 -1.78
C ILE A 19 -0.77 8.26 -0.56
N PHE A 20 0.27 9.09 -0.44
CA PHE A 20 0.37 10.05 0.66
C PHE A 20 -0.79 11.05 0.64
N GLU A 21 -1.15 11.57 -0.53
CA GLU A 21 -2.29 12.47 -0.70
C GLU A 21 -3.62 11.80 -0.31
N ASN A 22 -3.86 10.57 -0.76
CA ASN A 22 -5.06 9.79 -0.41
C ASN A 22 -5.15 9.44 1.07
N MET A 23 -4.02 9.42 1.77
CA MET A 23 -3.94 9.22 3.22
C MET A 23 -3.92 10.55 4.00
N ASN A 24 -4.01 11.69 3.30
CA ASN A 24 -3.91 13.03 3.86
C ASN A 24 -2.60 13.25 4.66
N LEU A 25 -1.49 12.69 4.16
CA LEU A 25 -0.17 12.78 4.78
C LEU A 25 0.68 13.87 4.12
N SER A 26 1.24 14.76 4.92
CA SER A 26 2.28 15.68 4.46
C SER A 26 3.63 14.96 4.39
N LEU A 27 4.59 15.52 3.64
CA LEU A 27 5.98 15.03 3.66
C LEU A 27 6.60 15.13 5.07
N GLY A 28 6.16 16.08 5.89
CA GLY A 28 6.61 16.22 7.27
C GLY A 28 6.13 15.06 8.15
N ASP A 29 4.90 14.60 7.93
CA ASP A 29 4.36 13.46 8.66
C ASP A 29 5.08 12.17 8.28
N VAL A 30 5.31 11.96 6.98
CA VAL A 30 6.07 10.82 6.46
C VAL A 30 7.50 10.84 7.00
N ALA A 31 8.17 11.99 7.01
CA ALA A 31 9.52 12.12 7.57
C ALA A 31 9.57 11.74 9.05
N ARG A 32 8.62 12.25 9.84
CA ARG A 32 8.54 11.99 11.28
C ARG A 32 8.27 10.52 11.58
N ALA A 33 7.36 9.89 10.84
CA ALA A 33 6.96 8.49 11.08
C ALA A 33 7.99 7.48 10.58
N SER A 34 8.56 7.71 9.39
CA SER A 34 9.53 6.78 8.78
C SER A 34 10.98 6.98 9.24
N GLY A 35 11.29 8.13 9.85
CA GLY A 35 12.66 8.52 10.16
C GLY A 35 13.50 8.91 8.93
N VAL A 36 12.89 8.96 7.74
CA VAL A 36 13.54 9.45 6.52
C VAL A 36 13.61 10.96 6.57
N ALA A 37 14.78 11.53 6.30
CA ALA A 37 14.96 12.98 6.29
C ALA A 37 14.01 13.67 5.31
N TYR A 38 13.36 14.76 5.75
CA TYR A 38 12.42 15.54 4.93
C TYR A 38 13.04 15.96 3.59
N ASP A 39 14.30 16.42 3.61
CA ASP A 39 15.01 16.80 2.39
C ASP A 39 15.12 15.65 1.41
N THR A 40 15.34 14.42 1.88
CA THR A 40 15.37 13.24 1.01
C THR A 40 14.02 13.04 0.32
N LEU A 41 12.93 13.10 1.08
CA LEU A 41 11.57 13.00 0.54
C LEU A 41 11.23 14.13 -0.44
N ASN A 42 11.67 15.35 -0.14
CA ASN A 42 11.48 16.51 -1.01
C ASN A 42 12.24 16.36 -2.33
N GLN A 43 13.51 15.91 -2.29
CA GLN A 43 14.30 15.64 -3.50
C GLN A 43 13.68 14.53 -4.37
N ILE A 44 13.05 13.54 -3.75
CA ILE A 44 12.28 12.51 -4.46
C ILE A 44 11.04 13.12 -5.10
N LYS A 45 10.26 13.92 -4.36
CA LYS A 45 9.05 14.57 -4.85
C LYS A 45 9.31 15.43 -6.09
N ILE A 46 10.40 16.20 -6.11
CA ILE A 46 10.75 17.06 -7.25
C ILE A 46 11.48 16.31 -8.38
N GLY A 47 11.58 14.98 -8.31
CA GLY A 47 12.16 14.15 -9.37
C GLY A 47 13.68 14.23 -9.51
N ARG A 48 14.40 14.79 -8.53
CA ARG A 48 15.88 14.90 -8.58
C ARG A 48 16.59 13.59 -8.21
N VAL A 49 15.89 12.63 -7.61
CA VAL A 49 16.44 11.34 -7.19
C VAL A 49 16.18 10.28 -8.25
N LYS A 50 17.24 9.83 -8.93
CA LYS A 50 17.18 8.73 -9.93
C LYS A 50 17.21 7.32 -9.31
N ALA A 51 17.71 7.22 -8.07
CA ALA A 51 17.77 5.96 -7.34
C ALA A 51 17.66 6.23 -5.84
N MET A 52 16.86 5.43 -5.15
CA MET A 52 16.68 5.47 -3.70
C MET A 52 17.26 4.21 -3.08
N ARG A 53 17.72 4.32 -1.84
CA ARG A 53 18.10 3.13 -1.07
C ARG A 53 16.85 2.29 -0.82
N THR A 54 16.95 0.98 -0.99
CA THR A 54 15.86 0.06 -0.64
C THR A 54 15.40 0.26 0.81
N ASP A 55 16.32 0.59 1.71
CA ASP A 55 16.04 0.95 3.11
C ASP A 55 15.08 2.14 3.27
N THR A 56 15.11 3.12 2.37
CA THR A 56 14.23 4.31 2.46
C THR A 56 12.79 3.92 2.17
N LEU A 57 12.54 3.15 1.10
CA LEU A 57 11.20 2.63 0.83
C LEU A 57 10.76 1.68 1.95
N GLY A 58 11.65 0.80 2.41
CA GLY A 58 11.39 -0.10 3.52
C GLY A 58 10.99 0.64 4.81
N ALA A 59 11.65 1.75 5.13
CA ALA A 59 11.31 2.58 6.28
C ALA A 59 9.91 3.21 6.18
N ILE A 60 9.52 3.68 4.99
CA ILE A 60 8.19 4.23 4.74
C ILE A 60 7.13 3.13 4.88
N ILE A 61 7.33 1.97 4.25
CA ILE A 61 6.37 0.85 4.31
C ILE A 61 6.25 0.31 5.74
N LYS A 62 7.35 0.30 6.51
CA LYS A 62 7.31 -0.08 7.93
C LYS A 62 6.51 0.91 8.78
N ALA A 63 6.56 2.19 8.46
CA ALA A 63 5.80 3.23 9.16
C ALA A 63 4.31 3.24 8.78
N TYR A 64 3.97 2.77 7.59
CA TYR A 64 2.60 2.69 7.07
C TYR A 64 2.30 1.29 6.51
N PRO A 65 2.07 0.29 7.36
CA PRO A 65 1.88 -1.11 6.96
C PRO A 65 0.70 -1.34 6.00
N GLU A 66 -0.26 -0.43 5.98
CA GLU A 66 -1.41 -0.45 5.07
C GLU A 66 -1.02 -0.13 3.61
N ILE A 67 0.16 0.42 3.35
CA ILE A 67 0.62 0.75 2.00
C ILE A 67 1.08 -0.51 1.27
N ASN A 68 0.53 -0.74 0.08
CA ASN A 68 0.99 -1.82 -0.78
C ASN A 68 2.26 -1.42 -1.57
N ALA A 69 3.42 -1.91 -1.11
CA ALA A 69 4.70 -1.68 -1.79
C ALA A 69 4.70 -2.19 -3.25
N ASN A 70 4.01 -3.29 -3.55
CA ASN A 70 3.94 -3.83 -4.91
C ASN A 70 3.28 -2.83 -5.86
N TYR A 71 2.22 -2.14 -5.41
CA TYR A 71 1.55 -1.13 -6.21
C TYR A 71 2.46 0.07 -6.52
N ILE A 72 3.26 0.52 -5.54
CA ILE A 72 4.25 1.59 -5.79
C ILE A 72 5.25 1.16 -6.86
N LEU A 73 5.81 -0.05 -6.72
CA LEU A 73 6.87 -0.57 -7.59
C LEU A 73 6.37 -0.87 -9.01
N THR A 74 5.22 -1.53 -9.13
CA THR A 74 4.74 -2.11 -10.40
C THR A 74 3.52 -1.38 -10.98
N GLY A 75 2.70 -0.75 -10.13
CA GLY A 75 1.38 -0.22 -10.50
C GLY A 75 0.28 -1.27 -10.54
N ILE A 76 0.56 -2.50 -10.12
CA ILE A 76 -0.39 -3.62 -10.17
C ILE A 76 -1.02 -3.82 -8.79
N GLY A 77 -2.35 -3.94 -8.76
CA GLY A 77 -3.15 -4.19 -7.55
C GLY A 77 -3.68 -2.92 -6.89
N SER A 78 -4.18 -3.07 -5.65
CA SER A 78 -4.65 -1.96 -4.82
C SER A 78 -3.49 -1.18 -4.21
N SER A 79 -3.66 0.13 -4.02
CA SER A 79 -2.71 1.00 -3.32
C SER A 79 -2.61 0.72 -1.83
N LYS A 80 -3.66 0.15 -1.24
CA LYS A 80 -3.71 -0.31 0.15
C LYS A 80 -3.77 -1.84 0.22
N ILE A 81 -3.11 -2.41 1.22
CA ILE A 81 -3.28 -3.80 1.59
C ILE A 81 -4.67 -3.93 2.24
N SER A 82 -5.61 -4.55 1.54
CA SER A 82 -6.91 -4.91 2.10
C SER A 82 -6.70 -5.98 3.17
N THR A 83 -7.02 -5.65 4.42
CA THR A 83 -7.12 -6.63 5.52
C THR A 83 -8.44 -7.39 5.49
N ASP A 84 -9.33 -7.04 4.56
CA ASP A 84 -10.47 -7.87 4.21
C ASP A 84 -9.93 -9.13 3.55
N THR A 85 -9.52 -10.10 4.35
CA THR A 85 -9.70 -11.50 3.95
C THR A 85 -11.14 -11.59 3.47
N PRO A 86 -11.43 -12.03 2.24
CA PRO A 86 -12.79 -12.36 1.87
C PRO A 86 -13.31 -13.25 2.99
N ASN A 87 -14.37 -12.81 3.69
CA ASN A 87 -14.92 -13.58 4.79
C ASN A 87 -15.67 -14.76 4.17
N ILE A 88 -14.90 -15.75 3.70
CA ILE A 88 -15.39 -16.98 3.10
C ILE A 88 -16.38 -17.64 4.06
N THR A 89 -16.21 -17.46 5.37
CA THR A 89 -17.14 -17.97 6.38
C THR A 89 -18.52 -17.33 6.30
N ASP A 90 -18.62 -16.02 6.06
CA ASP A 90 -19.91 -15.34 5.90
C ASP A 90 -20.58 -15.69 4.57
N ASP A 91 -19.81 -15.74 3.47
CA ASP A 91 -20.34 -16.12 2.16
C ASP A 91 -20.88 -17.56 2.17
N VAL A 92 -20.14 -18.49 2.79
CA VAL A 92 -20.56 -19.89 2.97
C VAL A 92 -21.78 -19.99 3.88
N ARG A 93 -21.83 -19.22 4.98
CA ARG A 93 -22.99 -19.20 5.90
C ARG A 93 -24.25 -18.69 5.20
N ILE A 94 -24.16 -17.59 4.45
CA ILE A 94 -25.26 -17.02 3.69
C ILE A 94 -25.78 -18.03 2.65
N ALA A 95 -24.87 -18.71 1.94
CA ALA A 95 -25.24 -19.76 0.99
C ALA A 95 -25.97 -20.93 1.66
N TYR A 96 -25.49 -21.39 2.82
CA TYR A 96 -26.15 -22.46 3.60
C TYR A 96 -27.55 -22.06 4.07
N GLU A 97 -27.72 -20.85 4.60
CA GLU A 97 -29.01 -20.34 5.04
C GLU A 97 -30.00 -20.20 3.87
N ALA A 98 -29.53 -19.74 2.71
CA ALA A 98 -30.35 -19.63 1.50
C ALA A 98 -30.85 -21.01 1.02
N ILE A 99 -29.98 -22.03 1.02
CA ILE A 99 -30.35 -23.41 0.68
C ILE A 99 -31.38 -23.97 1.66
N GLY A 100 -31.22 -23.69 2.96
CA GLY A 100 -32.18 -24.11 3.99
C GLY A 100 -33.56 -23.50 3.79
N ARG A 101 -33.64 -22.21 3.42
CA ARG A 101 -34.91 -21.53 3.12
C ARG A 101 -35.60 -22.12 1.89
N VAL A 102 -34.84 -22.42 0.83
CA VAL A 102 -35.38 -23.04 -0.40
C VAL A 102 -35.90 -24.44 -0.13
N LYS A 103 -35.18 -25.27 0.65
CA LYS A 103 -35.65 -26.60 1.04
C LYS A 103 -36.98 -26.58 1.80
N ASN A 104 -37.14 -25.63 2.72
CA ASN A 104 -38.37 -25.48 3.49
C ASN A 104 -39.54 -24.90 2.69
N ALA A 105 -39.29 -24.26 1.55
CA ALA A 105 -40.31 -23.71 0.68
C ALA A 105 -40.79 -24.72 -0.40
N LEU A 106 -40.09 -25.84 -0.56
CA LEU A 106 -40.36 -26.87 -1.58
C LEU A 106 -40.92 -28.19 -1.01
N GLY A 107 -41.09 -28.28 0.31
CA GLY A 107 -41.81 -29.36 1.00
C GLY A 107 -43.15 -28.86 1.51
#